data_AF-M4E8W1-F1
#
_entry.id   AF-M4E8W1-F1
#
_cell.length_a   1.000
_cell.length_b   1.000
_cell.length_c   1.000
_cell.angle_alpha   90.00
_cell.angle_beta   90.00
_cell.angle_gamma   90.00
#
_symmetry.space_group_name_H-M   'P 1'
#
loop_
_entity.id
_entity.type
_entity.pdbx_description
1 polymer ?
#
loop_
_entity_poly.entity_id
_entity_poly.type
_entity_poly.pdbx_seq_one_letter_code
_entity_poly.pdbx_strand_id
1 'polypeptide(L)'
;MVLSFNQAIELSDVKFMQEKKLTGKIYGAGNVSKMLQQLPVQTRAEAVESLSFEAKCRVEDPVYGCVGIISLLQTEIQKTQTLLARTQAEIAVAQAKHSQTQVNEFM
;
A
#
# COMPACT_ATOMS: atom_id res chain seq x y z
N MET A 1 -25.06 28.72 0.11
CA MET A 1 -23.76 28.17 -0.34
C MET A 1 -23.36 26.93 0.48
N VAL A 2 -24.27 25.97 0.65
CA VAL A 2 -24.01 24.73 1.42
C VAL A 2 -24.59 23.48 0.74
N LEU A 3 -25.11 23.61 -0.49
CA LEU A 3 -25.86 22.55 -1.17
C LEU A 3 -25.06 21.80 -2.24
N SER A 4 -23.73 21.97 -2.30
CA SER A 4 -22.87 21.26 -3.26
C SER A 4 -22.12 20.07 -2.66
N PHE A 5 -22.30 19.80 -1.37
CA PHE A 5 -21.68 18.64 -0.71
C PHE A 5 -22.51 17.35 -0.82
N ASN A 6 -23.71 17.42 -1.41
CA ASN A 6 -24.71 16.34 -1.43
C ASN A 6 -24.73 15.47 -2.70
N GLN A 7 -23.58 15.25 -3.36
CA GLN A 7 -23.56 14.30 -4.50
C GLN A 7 -22.35 13.36 -4.53
N ALA A 8 -21.66 13.22 -3.40
CA ALA A 8 -20.85 12.06 -3.10
C ALA A 8 -20.98 11.81 -1.60
N ILE A 9 -21.08 10.55 -1.20
CA ILE A 9 -21.20 10.04 0.18
C ILE A 9 -22.64 9.67 0.57
N GLU A 10 -23.19 8.67 -0.10
CA GLU A 10 -24.02 7.67 0.58
C GLU A 10 -23.07 6.58 1.10
N LEU A 11 -22.52 6.71 2.30
CA LEU A 11 -21.85 5.60 3.00
C LEU A 11 -22.19 5.67 4.49
N SER A 12 -23.22 4.91 4.82
CA SER A 12 -23.83 4.73 6.12
C SER A 12 -23.02 3.78 7.01
N ASP A 13 -21.82 4.19 7.45
CA ASP A 13 -21.04 3.44 8.44
C ASP A 13 -20.26 4.37 9.38
N VAL A 14 -20.35 4.12 10.69
CA VAL A 14 -19.69 4.92 11.76
C VAL A 14 -18.18 5.07 11.53
N LYS A 15 -17.54 4.13 10.83
CA LYS A 15 -16.14 4.14 10.43
C LYS A 15 -15.81 5.27 9.44
N PHE A 16 -16.73 5.55 8.51
CA PHE A 16 -16.60 6.60 7.50
C PHE A 16 -16.56 8.02 8.13
N MET A 17 -17.33 8.22 9.20
CA MET A 17 -17.37 9.50 9.91
C MET A 17 -16.08 9.82 10.68
N GLN A 18 -15.37 8.79 11.18
CA GLN A 18 -14.10 8.96 11.89
C GLN A 18 -12.94 9.24 10.92
N GLU A 19 -12.92 8.58 9.77
CA GLU A 19 -11.93 8.80 8.71
C GLU A 19 -12.06 10.21 8.10
N LYS A 20 -13.29 10.66 7.84
CA LYS A 20 -13.58 12.04 7.36
C LYS A 20 -13.00 13.13 8.26
N LYS A 21 -12.94 12.89 9.58
CA LYS A 21 -12.38 13.84 10.56
C LYS A 21 -10.85 13.93 10.47
N LEU A 22 -10.16 12.83 10.21
CA LEU A 22 -8.70 12.80 10.11
C LEU A 22 -8.22 13.49 8.83
N THR A 23 -8.88 13.21 7.70
CA THR A 23 -8.59 13.85 6.41
C THR A 23 -8.74 15.37 6.49
N GLY A 24 -9.80 15.85 7.15
CA GLY A 24 -9.99 17.28 7.43
C GLY A 24 -8.93 17.87 8.36
N LYS A 25 -8.41 17.10 9.32
CA LYS A 25 -7.35 17.55 10.25
C LYS A 25 -5.98 17.66 9.56
N ILE A 26 -5.63 16.72 8.68
CA ILE A 26 -4.32 16.68 8.02
C ILE A 26 -4.27 17.63 6.82
N TYR A 27 -5.30 17.61 5.96
CA TYR A 27 -5.28 18.39 4.71
C TYR A 27 -6.09 19.67 4.79
N GLY A 28 -7.10 19.75 5.67
CA GLY A 28 -8.08 20.84 5.67
C GLY A 28 -9.17 20.64 4.63
N ALA A 29 -10.43 20.83 5.03
CA ALA A 29 -11.61 20.58 4.19
C ALA A 29 -11.59 21.38 2.86
N GLY A 30 -11.11 22.62 2.89
CA GLY A 30 -10.98 23.46 1.69
C GLY A 30 -9.96 22.93 0.69
N ASN A 31 -8.83 22.39 1.16
CA ASN A 31 -7.80 21.81 0.28
C ASN A 31 -8.27 20.48 -0.30
N VAL A 32 -8.92 19.63 0.50
CA VAL A 32 -9.54 18.39 0.02
C VAL A 32 -10.54 18.70 -1.10
N SER A 33 -11.42 19.69 -0.91
CA SER A 33 -12.38 20.09 -1.94
C SER A 33 -11.70 20.55 -3.23
N LYS A 34 -10.64 21.38 -3.13
CA LYS A 34 -9.86 21.82 -4.30
C LYS A 34 -9.19 20.65 -5.03
N MET A 35 -8.56 19.72 -4.29
CA MET A 35 -7.92 18.53 -4.86
C MET A 35 -8.93 17.65 -5.61
N LEU A 36 -10.10 17.39 -5.03
CA LEU A 36 -11.13 16.58 -5.67
C LEU A 36 -11.74 17.26 -6.91
N GLN A 37 -11.89 18.58 -6.90
CA GLN A 37 -12.40 19.32 -8.06
C GLN A 37 -11.47 19.23 -9.27
N GLN A 38 -10.17 19.03 -9.07
CA GLN A 38 -9.18 18.85 -10.14
C GLN A 38 -9.24 17.45 -10.77
N LEU A 39 -9.92 16.49 -10.13
CA LEU A 39 -10.05 15.12 -10.61
C LEU A 39 -11.37 14.88 -11.37
N PRO A 40 -11.38 13.98 -12.37
CA PRO A 40 -12.59 13.45 -12.96
C PRO A 40 -13.51 12.88 -11.87
N VAL A 41 -14.83 13.05 -12.01
CA VAL A 41 -15.82 12.64 -10.98
C VAL A 41 -15.68 11.17 -10.59
N GLN A 42 -15.30 10.33 -11.55
CA GLN A 42 -15.20 8.88 -11.44
C GLN A 42 -14.09 8.45 -10.48
N THR A 43 -13.00 9.21 -10.38
CA THR A 43 -11.84 8.88 -9.54
C THR A 43 -11.87 9.58 -8.18
N ARG A 44 -12.83 10.49 -7.94
CA ARG A 44 -12.90 11.25 -6.69
C ARG A 44 -13.15 10.35 -5.47
N ALA A 45 -13.91 9.27 -5.63
CA ALA A 45 -14.16 8.33 -4.54
C ALA A 45 -12.86 7.66 -4.07
N GLU A 46 -12.09 7.10 -5.01
CA GLU A 46 -10.79 6.48 -4.76
C GLU A 46 -9.76 7.48 -4.20
N ALA A 47 -9.81 8.73 -4.67
CA ALA A 47 -8.95 9.79 -4.16
C ALA A 47 -9.28 10.14 -2.70
N VAL A 48 -10.56 10.21 -2.31
CA VAL A 48 -10.96 10.42 -0.91
C VAL A 48 -10.51 9.27 -0.03
N GLU A 49 -10.63 8.04 -0.50
CA GLU A 49 -10.17 6.85 0.23
C GLU A 49 -8.65 6.91 0.45
N SER A 50 -7.90 7.22 -0.60
CA SER A 50 -6.43 7.37 -0.54
C SER A 50 -6.00 8.46 0.44
N LEU A 51 -6.62 9.64 0.37
CA LEU A 51 -6.35 10.75 1.28
C LEU A 51 -6.71 10.40 2.74
N SER A 52 -7.77 9.62 2.95
CA SER A 52 -8.19 9.20 4.29
C SER A 52 -7.23 8.19 4.90
N PHE A 53 -6.76 7.23 4.09
CA PHE A 53 -5.69 6.32 4.49
C PHE A 53 -4.40 7.07 4.84
N GLU A 54 -3.95 7.99 3.97
CA GLU A 54 -2.74 8.76 4.21
C GLU A 54 -2.85 9.63 5.48
N ALA A 55 -3.99 10.28 5.69
CA ALA A 55 -4.26 11.06 6.90
C ALA A 55 -4.23 10.19 8.16
N LYS A 56 -4.81 8.99 8.11
CA LYS A 56 -4.76 8.05 9.22
C LYS A 56 -3.32 7.66 9.55
N CYS A 57 -2.53 7.28 8.55
CA CYS A 57 -1.13 6.94 8.76
C CYS A 57 -0.34 8.11 9.35
N ARG A 58 -0.60 9.35 8.91
CA ARG A 58 0.05 10.56 9.46
C ARG A 58 -0.32 10.83 10.92
N VAL A 59 -1.51 10.41 11.35
CA VAL A 59 -1.96 10.54 12.75
C VAL A 59 -1.31 9.48 13.63
N GLU A 60 -1.15 8.26 13.12
CA GLU A 60 -0.48 7.16 13.82
C GLU A 60 1.04 7.35 13.88
N ASP A 61 1.64 7.82 12.79
CA ASP A 61 3.07 8.16 12.68
C ASP A 61 3.23 9.59 12.12
N PRO A 62 3.39 10.59 12.99
CA PRO A 62 3.59 11.99 12.58
C PRO A 62 4.90 12.26 11.84
N VAL A 63 5.86 11.34 11.88
CA VAL A 63 7.17 11.51 11.24
C VAL A 63 7.11 10.91 9.84
N TYR A 64 6.83 9.61 9.73
CA TYR A 64 6.90 8.88 8.46
C TYR A 64 5.54 8.59 7.82
N GLY A 65 4.44 8.55 8.57
CA GLY A 65 3.12 8.24 8.03
C GLY A 65 3.10 6.97 7.18
N CYS A 66 2.47 7.04 5.99
CA CYS A 66 2.42 5.90 5.07
C CYS A 66 3.80 5.56 4.44
N VAL A 67 4.76 6.48 4.46
CA VAL A 67 6.13 6.22 3.96
C VAL A 67 6.82 5.15 4.80
N GLY A 68 6.57 5.12 6.12
CA GLY A 68 7.07 4.06 6.98
C GLY A 68 6.56 2.68 6.57
N ILE A 69 5.28 2.59 6.19
CA ILE A 69 4.67 1.36 5.66
C ILE A 69 5.33 0.95 4.34
N ILE A 70 5.54 1.91 3.43
CA ILE A 70 6.21 1.67 2.15
C ILE A 70 7.63 1.09 2.38
N SER A 71 8.41 1.71 3.27
CA SER A 71 9.76 1.24 3.58
C SER A 71 9.79 -0.15 4.21
N LEU A 72 8.83 -0.46 5.07
CA LEU A 72 8.67 -1.80 5.64
C LEU A 72 8.38 -2.83 4.54
N LEU A 73 7.42 -2.55 3.68
CA LEU A 73 7.06 -3.46 2.58
C LEU A 73 8.22 -3.67 1.61
N GLN A 74 8.97 -2.62 1.28
CA GLN A 74 10.17 -2.72 0.45
C GLN A 74 11.22 -3.63 1.08
N THR A 75 11.42 -3.53 2.40
CA THR A 75 12.34 -4.40 3.14
C THR A 75 11.89 -5.86 3.10
N GLU A 76 10.61 -6.13 3.30
CA GLU A 76 10.07 -7.50 3.25
C GLU A 76 10.14 -8.12 1.85
N ILE A 77 9.90 -7.31 0.80
CA ILE A 77 10.10 -7.74 -0.59
C ILE A 77 11.56 -8.14 -0.83
N GLN A 78 12.52 -7.33 -0.41
CA GLN A 78 13.94 -7.61 -0.58
C GLN A 78 14.39 -8.87 0.16
N LYS A 79 13.94 -9.05 1.41
CA LYS A 79 14.20 -10.27 2.19
C LYS A 79 13.66 -11.51 1.48
N THR A 80 12.42 -11.43 1.00
CA THR A 80 11.75 -12.54 0.31
C THR A 80 12.46 -12.89 -1.00
N GLN A 81 12.85 -11.89 -1.79
CA GLN A 81 13.61 -12.10 -3.02
C GLN A 81 14.98 -12.72 -2.76
N THR A 82 15.66 -12.31 -1.69
CA THR A 82 16.95 -12.88 -1.28
C THR A 82 16.80 -14.36 -0.89
N LEU A 83 15.77 -14.69 -0.10
CA LEU A 83 15.48 -16.06 0.28
C LEU A 83 15.16 -16.92 -0.94
N LEU A 84 14.34 -16.40 -1.86
CA LEU A 84 13.99 -17.10 -3.10
C LEU A 84 15.24 -17.41 -3.94
N ALA A 85 16.11 -16.41 -4.15
CA ALA A 85 17.35 -16.59 -4.91
C ALA A 85 18.28 -17.63 -4.26
N ARG A 86 18.39 -17.61 -2.93
CA ARG A 86 19.16 -18.59 -2.18
C ARG A 86 18.59 -20.01 -2.37
N THR A 87 17.29 -20.19 -2.19
CA THR A 87 16.63 -21.49 -2.36
C THR A 87 16.80 -22.01 -3.79
N GLN A 88 16.67 -21.15 -4.79
CA GLN A 88 16.90 -21.53 -6.20
C GLN A 88 18.34 -21.99 -6.44
N ALA A 89 19.34 -21.30 -5.86
CA ALA A 89 20.74 -21.73 -5.93
C ALA A 89 20.98 -23.07 -5.23
N GLU A 90 20.39 -23.28 -4.05
CA GLU A 90 20.49 -24.54 -3.31
C GLU A 90 19.89 -25.72 -4.11
N ILE A 91 18.75 -25.50 -4.78
CA ILE A 91 18.12 -26.49 -5.68
C ILE A 91 19.04 -26.80 -6.86
N ALA A 92 19.60 -25.79 -7.53
CA ALA A 92 20.49 -26.00 -8.67
C ALA A 92 21.75 -26.81 -8.28
N VAL A 93 22.33 -26.53 -7.11
CA VAL A 93 23.46 -27.31 -6.57
C VAL A 93 23.06 -28.76 -6.27
N ALA A 94 21.88 -28.99 -5.67
CA ALA A 94 21.40 -30.34 -5.38
C ALA A 94 21.17 -31.14 -6.67
N GLN A 95 20.61 -30.52 -7.71
CA GLN A 95 20.41 -31.14 -9.02
C GLN A 95 21.74 -31.52 -9.69
N ALA A 96 22.72 -30.61 -9.68
CA ALA A 96 24.04 -30.88 -10.25
C ALA A 96 24.75 -32.05 -9.56
N LYS A 97 24.65 -32.14 -8.22
CA LYS A 97 25.19 -33.27 -7.44
C LYS A 97 24.50 -34.59 -7.80
N HIS A 98 23.18 -34.59 -7.92
CA HIS A 98 22.42 -35.78 -8.30
C HIS A 98 22.83 -36.31 -9.68
N SER A 99 23.04 -35.42 -10.66
CA SER A 99 23.55 -35.81 -11.99
C SER A 99 24.98 -36.37 -11.94
N GLN A 100 25.88 -35.80 -11.12
CA GLN A 100 27.25 -36.31 -10.97
C GLN A 100 27.30 -37.69 -10.33
N THR A 101 26.46 -37.97 -9.32
CA THR A 101 26.39 -39.29 -8.69
C THR A 101 25.94 -40.36 -9.68
N GLN A 102 24.95 -40.08 -10.53
CA GLN A 102 24.50 -41.03 -11.55
C GLN A 102 25.57 -41.29 -12.63
N VAL A 103 26.36 -40.30 -13.02
CA VAL A 103 27.47 -40.50 -13.97
C VAL A 103 28.58 -41.34 -13.36
N ASN A 104 28.88 -41.15 -12.07
CA ASN A 104 29.91 -41.93 -11.37
C ASN A 104 29.49 -43.36 -11.04
N GLU A 105 28.18 -43.67 -11.01
CA GLU A 105 27.68 -45.05 -10.84
C GLU A 105 27.66 -45.85 -12.14
N PHE A 106 27.79 -45.19 -13.29
CA PHE A 106 27.80 -45.80 -14.63
C PHE A 106 29.20 -45.88 -15.27
N MET A 107 30.24 -45.38 -14.60
CA MET A 107 31.67 -45.59 -14.92
C MET A 107 32.29 -46.58 -13.95
#